data_AF-A0A1G0CMQ7-F1
#
_entry.id   AF-A0A1G0CMQ7-F1
#
_cell.length_a   1.000
_cell.length_b   1.000
_cell.length_c   1.000
_cell.angle_alpha   90.00
_cell.angle_beta   90.00
_cell.angle_gamma   90.00
#
_symmetry.space_group_name_H-M   'P 1'
#
loop_
_entity.id
_entity.type
_entity.pdbx_description
1 polymer ?
#
loop_
_entity_poly.entity_id
_entity_poly.type
_entity_poly.pdbx_seq_one_letter_code
_entity_poly.pdbx_strand_id
1 'polypeptide(L)'
;MFFVLIGRKDNQSSNEISKIHFTFIYYLRPMAYNVHVFLRNSDFSQEFADEQHNGEESPENIRHEWEDEFRITGTFSKVEVLRDQTYELKGDLGDDRPFSYQIPGVTSVLFHAEDGATTLIFSEKALEEYVLDTEKRSLEVYLNDDEVVENPLPGVYIVLSDFPTELRN
;
A
#
# COMPACT_ATOMS: atom_id res chain seq x y z
N MET A 1 -9.53 11.67 -19.25
CA MET A 1 -9.30 13.10 -18.92
C MET A 1 -10.54 13.86 -19.32
N PHE A 2 -11.26 14.47 -18.37
CA PHE A 2 -12.47 15.25 -18.65
C PHE A 2 -12.16 16.73 -18.44
N PHE A 3 -12.53 17.56 -19.41
CA PHE A 3 -12.32 19.00 -19.36
C PHE A 3 -13.64 19.68 -19.05
N VAL A 4 -13.67 20.55 -18.03
CA VAL A 4 -14.80 21.44 -17.80
C VAL A 4 -14.30 22.86 -17.97
N LEU A 5 -14.75 23.54 -19.02
CA LEU A 5 -14.51 24.97 -19.21
C LEU A 5 -15.56 25.75 -18.41
N ILE A 6 -15.12 26.54 -17.43
CA ILE A 6 -15.97 27.51 -16.75
C ILE A 6 -15.44 28.90 -17.11
N GLY A 7 -16.17 29.60 -17.99
CA GLY A 7 -15.89 30.99 -18.31
C GLY A 7 -16.63 31.92 -17.36
N ARG A 8 -15.92 32.85 -16.71
CA ARG A 8 -16.53 33.98 -16.00
C ARG A 8 -16.57 35.16 -16.96
N LYS A 9 -17.77 35.67 -17.26
CA LYS A 9 -17.95 36.87 -18.10
C LYS A 9 -17.91 38.09 -17.18
N ASP A 10 -16.79 38.79 -17.15
CA ASP A 10 -16.71 40.08 -16.45
C ASP A 10 -17.35 41.15 -17.33
N ASN A 11 -18.47 41.69 -16.85
CA ASN A 11 -19.17 42.80 -17.50
C ASN A 11 -18.50 44.11 -17.08
N GLN A 12 -17.52 44.59 -17.86
CA GLN A 12 -17.17 46.01 -17.87
C GLN A 12 -17.01 46.50 -19.31
N SER A 13 -17.61 47.66 -19.55
CA SER A 13 -17.79 48.30 -20.85
C SER A 13 -16.51 48.89 -21.43
N SER A 14 -16.50 48.93 -22.77
CA SER A 14 -15.73 49.81 -23.66
C SER A 14 -14.21 49.58 -23.81
N ASN A 15 -13.84 49.09 -25.00
CA ASN A 15 -12.58 49.26 -25.72
C ASN A 15 -11.26 48.73 -25.12
N GLU A 16 -11.28 47.56 -24.49
CA GLU A 16 -10.10 46.70 -24.45
C GLU A 16 -10.50 45.26 -24.80
N ILE A 17 -9.64 44.57 -25.55
CA ILE A 17 -9.79 43.15 -25.87
C ILE A 17 -9.89 42.40 -24.54
N SER A 18 -11.09 41.97 -24.19
CA SER A 18 -11.39 41.23 -22.98
C SER A 18 -10.52 39.97 -22.92
N LYS A 19 -9.45 40.01 -22.11
CA LYS A 19 -8.63 38.84 -21.80
C LYS A 19 -9.47 37.89 -20.97
N ILE A 20 -10.03 36.88 -21.62
CA ILE A 20 -10.72 35.79 -20.93
C ILE A 20 -9.67 35.01 -20.15
N HIS A 21 -9.70 35.13 -18.82
CA HIS A 21 -8.84 34.36 -17.93
C HIS A 21 -9.44 32.96 -17.78
N PHE A 22 -8.83 31.97 -18.44
CA PHE A 22 -9.23 30.57 -18.29
C PHE A 22 -8.48 29.96 -17.11
N THR A 23 -9.20 29.61 -16.05
CA THR A 23 -8.67 28.78 -14.98
C THR A 23 -8.97 27.32 -15.34
N PHE A 24 -7.93 26.54 -15.64
CA PHE A 24 -8.06 25.11 -15.81
C PHE A 24 -8.15 24.47 -14.43
N ILE A 25 -9.32 23.93 -14.09
CA ILE A 25 -9.48 23.07 -12.92
C ILE A 25 -9.34 21.63 -13.42
N TYR A 26 -8.22 21.00 -13.08
CA TYR A 26 -7.99 19.60 -13.38
C TYR A 26 -8.75 18.76 -12.36
N TYR A 27 -9.86 18.16 -12.79
CA TYR A 27 -10.45 17.05 -12.03
C TYR A 27 -9.66 15.79 -12.40
N LEU A 28 -8.60 15.51 -11.63
CA LEU A 28 -8.00 14.18 -11.63
C LEU A 28 -9.09 13.21 -11.17
N ARG A 29 -9.43 12.23 -12.02
CA ARG A 29 -10.28 11.13 -11.56
C ARG A 29 -9.56 10.44 -10.41
N PRO A 30 -10.27 10.07 -9.32
CA PRO A 30 -9.66 9.25 -8.28
C PRO A 30 -9.04 8.01 -8.93
N MET A 31 -7.76 7.83 -8.67
CA MET A 31 -6.93 6.75 -9.18
C MET A 31 -6.91 5.64 -8.14
N ALA A 32 -6.68 4.40 -8.57
CA ALA A 32 -6.56 3.27 -7.66
C ALA A 32 -5.24 2.54 -7.94
N TYR A 33 -4.58 2.11 -6.87
CA TYR A 33 -3.55 1.09 -6.92
C TYR A 33 -4.15 -0.23 -6.43
N ASN A 34 -3.91 -1.31 -7.17
CA ASN A 34 -4.20 -2.66 -6.69
C ASN A 34 -2.98 -3.15 -5.90
N VAL A 35 -3.21 -3.64 -4.69
CA VAL A 35 -2.17 -4.17 -3.82
C VAL A 35 -2.48 -5.63 -3.59
N HIS A 36 -1.48 -6.48 -3.78
CA HIS A 36 -1.56 -7.91 -3.52
C HIS A 36 -0.35 -8.31 -2.69
N VAL A 37 -0.61 -8.83 -1.49
CA VAL A 37 0.41 -9.30 -0.56
C VAL A 37 0.31 -10.82 -0.48
N PHE A 38 1.45 -11.49 -0.62
CA PHE A 38 1.58 -12.95 -0.56
C PHE A 38 2.49 -13.32 0.61
N LEU A 39 2.07 -14.28 1.44
CA LEU A 39 3.01 -15.00 2.32
C LEU A 39 3.47 -16.26 1.60
N ARG A 40 4.74 -16.34 1.25
CA ARG A 40 5.31 -17.53 0.59
C ARG A 40 5.37 -18.69 1.57
N ASN A 41 5.08 -19.87 1.05
CA ASN A 41 5.25 -21.12 1.78
C ASN A 41 6.67 -21.67 1.52
N SER A 42 7.53 -21.67 2.53
CA SER A 42 8.89 -22.21 2.45
C SER A 42 8.92 -23.73 2.22
N ASP A 43 7.85 -24.45 2.58
CA ASP A 43 7.72 -25.89 2.35
C ASP A 43 7.31 -26.23 0.90
N PHE A 44 7.06 -25.23 0.03
CA PHE A 44 6.72 -25.48 -1.37
C PHE A 44 7.87 -26.20 -2.10
N SER A 45 7.56 -27.37 -2.66
CA SER A 45 8.50 -28.17 -3.45
C SER A 45 8.18 -28.08 -4.94
N GLN A 46 9.02 -27.38 -5.70
CA GLN A 46 8.89 -27.33 -7.16
C GLN A 46 9.08 -28.72 -7.79
N GLU A 47 9.95 -29.57 -7.22
CA GLU A 47 10.17 -30.95 -7.69
C GLU A 47 8.90 -31.80 -7.58
N PHE A 48 8.20 -31.73 -6.45
CA PHE A 48 6.92 -32.42 -6.27
C PHE A 48 5.85 -31.91 -7.22
N ALA A 49 5.79 -30.59 -7.45
CA ALA A 49 4.90 -29.97 -8.42
C ALA A 49 5.17 -30.50 -9.84
N ASP A 50 6.44 -30.51 -10.26
CA ASP A 50 6.85 -30.96 -11.60
C ASP A 50 6.54 -32.44 -11.83
N GLU A 51 6.77 -33.31 -10.84
CA GLU A 51 6.57 -34.75 -10.96
C GLU A 51 5.10 -35.17 -10.92
N GLN A 52 4.29 -34.56 -10.06
CA GLN A 52 2.92 -35.02 -9.75
C GLN A 52 1.83 -34.13 -10.35
N HIS A 53 2.15 -32.86 -10.64
CA HIS A 53 1.17 -31.83 -10.98
C HIS A 53 1.56 -30.96 -12.19
N ASN A 54 2.53 -31.40 -13.01
CA ASN A 54 3.03 -30.67 -14.19
C ASN A 54 3.58 -29.25 -13.87
N GLY A 55 4.14 -29.08 -12.68
CA GLY A 55 4.72 -27.82 -12.19
C GLY A 55 3.71 -26.86 -11.57
N GLU A 56 2.43 -27.25 -11.52
CA GLU A 56 1.36 -26.49 -10.86
C GLU A 56 1.26 -26.82 -9.38
N GLU A 57 0.69 -25.90 -8.62
CA GLU A 57 0.39 -26.09 -7.21
C GLU A 57 -0.69 -27.16 -6.98
N SER A 58 -0.68 -27.74 -5.79
CA SER A 58 -1.68 -28.70 -5.37
C SER A 58 -2.06 -28.48 -3.90
N PRO A 59 -3.17 -29.08 -3.41
CA PRO A 59 -3.57 -28.92 -2.01
C PRO A 59 -2.51 -29.36 -0.99
N GLU A 60 -1.58 -30.26 -1.37
CA GLU A 60 -0.48 -30.73 -0.53
C GLU A 60 0.83 -29.95 -0.77
N ASN A 61 0.84 -29.01 -1.73
CA ASN A 61 2.01 -28.25 -2.15
C ASN A 61 1.60 -26.85 -2.64
N ILE A 62 1.01 -26.07 -1.73
CA ILE A 62 0.57 -24.68 -2.01
C ILE A 62 1.78 -23.75 -2.03
N ARG A 63 1.80 -22.78 -2.95
CA ARG A 63 2.93 -21.85 -3.10
C ARG A 63 2.90 -20.70 -2.10
N HIS A 64 1.70 -20.28 -1.69
CA HIS A 64 1.50 -19.21 -0.71
C HIS A 64 0.62 -19.71 0.42
N GLU A 65 0.99 -19.41 1.67
CA GLU A 65 0.19 -19.78 2.84
C GLU A 65 -1.11 -18.98 2.91
N TRP A 66 -1.03 -17.68 2.61
CA TRP A 66 -2.17 -16.79 2.50
C TRP A 66 -1.88 -15.63 1.55
N GLU A 67 -2.97 -14.97 1.13
CA GLU A 67 -2.94 -13.80 0.27
C GLU A 67 -3.88 -12.71 0.80
N ASP A 68 -3.51 -11.45 0.62
CA ASP A 68 -4.33 -10.28 0.94
C ASP A 68 -4.38 -9.34 -0.27
N GLU A 69 -5.58 -9.08 -0.79
CA GLU A 69 -5.80 -8.24 -1.97
C GLU A 69 -6.73 -7.08 -1.63
N PHE A 70 -6.26 -5.85 -1.88
CA PHE A 70 -7.05 -4.65 -1.64
C PHE A 70 -6.67 -3.51 -2.61
N ARG A 71 -7.48 -2.45 -2.59
CA ARG A 71 -7.25 -1.26 -3.41
C ARG A 71 -7.09 -0.02 -2.58
N ILE A 72 -6.08 0.78 -2.91
CA ILE A 72 -5.91 2.12 -2.35
C ILE A 72 -6.40 3.12 -3.37
N THR A 73 -7.43 3.88 -3.03
CA THR A 73 -8.04 4.90 -3.91
C THR A 73 -7.63 6.30 -3.48
N GLY A 74 -7.25 7.15 -4.42
CA GLY A 74 -6.85 8.52 -4.14
C GLY A 74 -6.34 9.24 -5.38
N THR A 75 -6.06 10.54 -5.26
CA THR A 75 -5.40 11.32 -6.31
C THR A 75 -3.91 11.31 -6.06
N PHE A 76 -3.24 10.22 -6.43
CA PHE A 76 -1.82 10.05 -6.14
C PHE A 76 -0.94 10.88 -7.08
N SER A 77 -0.03 11.64 -6.49
CA SER A 77 1.02 12.39 -7.20
C SER A 77 2.32 11.58 -7.31
N LYS A 78 2.59 10.71 -6.36
CA LYS A 78 3.82 9.91 -6.28
C LYS A 78 3.59 8.66 -5.41
N VAL A 79 4.26 7.57 -5.74
CA VAL A 79 4.46 6.42 -4.84
C VAL A 79 5.96 6.28 -4.57
N GLU A 80 6.35 6.11 -3.31
CA GLU A 80 7.75 5.90 -2.92
C GLU A 80 7.88 4.77 -1.92
N VAL A 81 9.02 4.07 -1.98
CA VAL A 81 9.38 3.01 -1.04
C VAL A 81 10.54 3.51 -0.19
N LEU A 82 10.36 3.51 1.12
CA LEU A 82 11.35 3.95 2.11
C LEU A 82 11.71 2.75 2.99
N ARG A 83 12.98 2.34 2.97
CA ARG A 83 13.50 1.20 3.76
C ARG A 83 14.13 1.66 5.07
N ASP A 84 14.31 0.74 6.01
CA ASP A 84 14.94 0.96 7.31
C ASP A 84 14.34 2.15 8.08
N GLN A 85 13.00 2.26 8.02
CA GLN A 85 12.25 3.28 8.73
C GLN A 85 11.87 2.80 10.13
N THR A 86 11.41 3.74 10.96
CA THR A 86 10.73 3.43 12.24
C THR A 86 9.27 3.80 12.10
N TYR A 87 8.39 2.85 12.41
CA TYR A 87 6.95 3.03 12.42
C TYR A 87 6.41 3.18 13.84
N GLU A 88 5.50 4.13 14.05
CA GLU A 88 4.81 4.31 15.33
C GLU A 88 3.47 3.57 15.29
N LEU A 89 3.36 2.46 16.01
CA LEU A 89 2.11 1.76 16.25
C LEU A 89 1.43 2.34 17.49
N LYS A 90 0.27 2.96 17.31
CA LYS A 90 -0.48 3.60 18.40
C LYS A 90 -1.98 3.34 18.30
N GLY A 91 -2.65 3.38 19.45
CA GLY A 91 -4.08 3.13 19.56
C GLY A 91 -4.55 3.27 21.01
N ASP A 92 -5.68 2.65 21.31
CA ASP A 92 -6.29 2.64 22.64
C ASP A 92 -6.68 1.21 23.03
N LEU A 93 -6.32 0.78 24.26
CA LEU A 93 -6.63 -0.55 24.81
C LEU A 93 -8.01 -0.61 25.50
N GLY A 94 -8.82 0.43 25.36
CA GLY A 94 -10.04 0.64 26.14
C GLY A 94 -9.76 1.22 27.52
N ASP A 95 -10.80 1.82 28.11
CA ASP A 95 -10.77 2.50 29.41
C ASP A 95 -9.79 3.69 29.48
N ASP A 96 -9.72 4.50 28.41
CA ASP A 96 -8.83 5.66 28.27
C ASP A 96 -7.34 5.30 28.46
N ARG A 97 -6.93 4.13 27.95
CA ARG A 97 -5.54 3.66 28.01
C ARG A 97 -4.91 3.71 26.61
N PRO A 98 -4.41 4.88 26.19
CA PRO A 98 -3.68 4.99 24.94
C PRO A 98 -2.34 4.25 25.03
N PHE A 99 -1.90 3.71 23.91
CA PHE A 99 -0.56 3.15 23.75
C PHE A 99 0.14 3.76 22.53
N SER A 100 1.47 3.77 22.56
CA SER A 100 2.32 4.11 21.43
C SER A 100 3.64 3.36 21.56
N TYR A 101 4.00 2.60 20.54
CA TYR A 101 5.22 1.82 20.45
C TYR A 101 5.93 2.10 19.13
N GLN A 102 7.27 2.16 19.19
CA GLN A 102 8.12 2.34 18.00
C GLN A 102 8.57 0.97 17.51
N ILE A 103 8.43 0.75 16.21
CA ILE A 103 8.79 -0.50 15.53
C ILE A 103 9.86 -0.14 14.49
N PRO A 104 11.15 -0.30 14.83
CA PRO A 104 12.25 -0.01 13.91
C PRO A 104 12.38 -1.10 12.84
N GLY A 105 13.11 -0.81 11.77
CA GLY A 105 13.44 -1.80 10.74
C GLY A 105 12.24 -2.18 9.88
N VAL A 106 11.47 -1.18 9.43
CA VAL A 106 10.35 -1.40 8.51
C VAL A 106 10.60 -0.79 7.14
N THR A 107 10.04 -1.41 6.10
CA THR A 107 9.83 -0.79 4.80
C THR A 107 8.45 -0.15 4.76
N SER A 108 8.39 1.11 4.36
CA SER A 108 7.16 1.86 4.16
C SER A 108 6.92 2.11 2.66
N VAL A 109 5.72 1.83 2.16
CA VAL A 109 5.30 2.22 0.82
C VAL A 109 4.30 3.38 0.94
N LEU A 110 4.75 4.58 0.58
CA LEU A 110 4.00 5.82 0.74
C LEU A 110 3.36 6.22 -0.58
N PHE A 111 2.03 6.32 -0.55
CA PHE A 111 1.19 6.83 -1.61
C PHE A 111 0.85 8.29 -1.31
N HIS A 112 1.56 9.22 -1.94
CA HIS A 112 1.36 10.66 -1.78
C HIS A 112 0.14 11.11 -2.57
N ALA A 113 -0.89 11.61 -1.89
CA ALA A 113 -2.07 12.23 -2.49
C ALA A 113 -2.20 13.71 -2.07
N GLU A 114 -3.06 14.46 -2.75
CA GLU A 114 -3.29 15.89 -2.44
C GLU A 114 -3.89 16.12 -1.04
N ASP A 115 -4.66 15.15 -0.53
CA ASP A 115 -5.37 15.20 0.75
C ASP A 115 -4.64 14.50 1.90
N GLY A 116 -3.49 13.87 1.64
CA GLY A 116 -2.68 13.17 2.63
C GLY A 116 -1.84 12.06 2.00
N ALA A 117 -1.16 11.29 2.85
CA ALA A 117 -0.43 10.10 2.42
C ALA A 117 -1.12 8.85 2.98
N THR A 118 -1.27 7.83 2.14
CA THR A 118 -1.55 6.47 2.63
C THR A 118 -0.24 5.70 2.69
N THR A 119 0.00 4.98 3.77
CA THR A 119 1.26 4.24 3.95
C THR A 119 0.95 2.78 4.24
N LEU A 120 1.61 1.88 3.52
CA LEU A 120 1.71 0.48 3.88
C LEU A 120 3.04 0.24 4.61
N ILE A 121 3.03 -0.65 5.59
CA ILE A 121 4.18 -0.93 6.45
C ILE A 121 4.47 -2.42 6.42
N PHE A 122 5.73 -2.78 6.25
CA PHE A 122 6.21 -4.15 6.23
C PHE A 122 7.46 -4.26 7.10
N SER A 123 7.53 -5.21 8.04
CA SER A 123 8.79 -5.55 8.71
C SER A 123 9.84 -5.96 7.66
N GLU A 124 11.03 -5.39 7.72
CA GLU A 124 12.13 -5.71 6.79
C GLU A 124 12.50 -7.20 6.85
N LYS A 125 12.33 -7.84 8.02
CA LYS A 125 12.58 -9.27 8.22
C LYS A 125 11.67 -10.16 7.39
N ALA A 126 10.39 -9.78 7.24
CA ALA A 126 9.44 -10.54 6.43
C ALA A 126 9.50 -10.18 4.95
N LEU A 127 9.89 -8.93 4.61
CA LEU A 127 9.87 -8.46 3.24
C LEU A 127 10.96 -9.13 2.38
N GLU A 128 10.57 -10.08 1.56
CA GLU A 128 11.49 -10.75 0.63
C GLU A 128 11.60 -9.99 -0.70
N GLU A 129 10.46 -9.65 -1.30
CA GLU A 129 10.40 -9.01 -2.61
C GLU A 129 9.20 -8.09 -2.74
N TYR A 130 9.31 -7.05 -3.58
CA TYR A 130 8.17 -6.27 -4.02
C TYR A 130 8.31 -5.86 -5.49
N VAL A 131 7.18 -5.77 -6.19
CA VAL A 131 7.09 -5.29 -7.56
C VAL A 131 6.12 -4.11 -7.62
N LEU A 132 6.65 -2.90 -7.80
CA LEU A 132 5.85 -1.70 -7.98
C LEU A 132 5.78 -1.33 -9.45
N ASP A 133 4.61 -1.48 -10.06
CA ASP A 133 4.32 -1.04 -11.43
C ASP A 133 3.46 0.22 -11.39
N THR A 134 4.08 1.38 -11.62
CA THR A 134 3.38 2.67 -11.61
C THR A 134 2.49 2.87 -12.84
N GLU A 135 2.74 2.17 -13.94
CA GLU A 135 1.95 2.28 -15.16
C GLU A 135 0.64 1.48 -15.04
N LYS A 136 0.75 0.23 -14.59
CA LYS A 136 -0.41 -0.64 -14.29
C LYS A 136 -1.07 -0.32 -12.95
N ARG A 137 -0.40 0.47 -12.11
CA ARG A 137 -0.83 0.85 -10.76
C ARG A 137 -1.06 -0.39 -9.91
N SER A 138 -0.04 -1.24 -9.85
CA SER A 138 -0.04 -2.42 -9.02
C SER A 138 1.17 -2.43 -8.11
N LEU A 139 0.97 -2.96 -6.91
CA LEU A 139 2.02 -3.30 -5.97
C LEU A 139 1.82 -4.76 -5.58
N GLU A 140 2.78 -5.59 -5.94
CA GLU A 140 2.87 -6.96 -5.42
C GLU A 140 3.94 -6.99 -4.33
N VAL A 141 3.65 -7.66 -3.22
CA VAL A 141 4.59 -7.82 -2.10
C VAL A 141 4.64 -9.28 -1.72
N TYR A 142 5.85 -9.82 -1.63
CA TYR A 142 6.10 -11.20 -1.24
C TYR A 142 6.82 -11.20 0.10
N LEU A 143 6.20 -11.84 1.08
CA LEU A 143 6.71 -12.03 2.42
C LEU A 143 7.24 -13.46 2.57
N ASN A 144 8.32 -13.62 3.32
CA ASN A 144 8.76 -14.94 3.80
C ASN A 144 7.99 -15.33 5.08
N ASP A 145 8.00 -16.63 5.36
CA ASP A 145 7.37 -17.29 6.50
C ASP A 145 8.38 -17.69 7.60
N ASP A 146 9.61 -17.14 7.59
CA ASP A 146 10.65 -17.43 8.59
C ASP A 146 10.16 -17.13 10.03
N GLU A 147 9.26 -16.15 10.17
CA GLU A 147 8.57 -15.80 11.40
C GLU A 147 7.09 -15.53 11.13
N VAL A 148 6.24 -15.74 12.15
CA VAL A 148 4.83 -15.39 12.08
C VAL A 148 4.66 -13.90 11.77
N VAL A 149 3.92 -13.59 10.71
CA VAL A 149 3.56 -12.22 10.32
C VAL A 149 2.19 -11.86 10.90
N GLU A 150 2.15 -10.81 11.70
CA GLU A 150 0.94 -10.24 12.27
C GLU A 150 0.44 -9.05 11.43
N ASN A 151 -0.87 -8.93 11.28
CA ASN A 151 -1.54 -7.82 10.58
C ASN A 151 -2.41 -7.02 11.57
N PRO A 152 -1.82 -6.17 12.43
CA PRO A 152 -2.57 -5.46 13.46
C PRO A 152 -3.52 -4.39 12.92
N LEU A 153 -3.24 -3.87 11.71
CA LEU A 153 -4.00 -2.83 11.05
C LEU A 153 -3.94 -3.06 9.53
N PRO A 154 -5.02 -2.81 8.77
CA PRO A 154 -4.99 -2.97 7.32
C PRO A 154 -3.79 -2.27 6.67
N GLY A 155 -3.00 -3.05 5.92
CA GLY A 155 -1.79 -2.55 5.26
C GLY A 155 -0.54 -2.49 6.15
N VAL A 156 -0.57 -3.04 7.35
CA VAL A 156 0.57 -3.12 8.28
C VAL A 156 0.89 -4.58 8.55
N TYR A 157 2.06 -5.05 8.13
CA TYR A 157 2.51 -6.44 8.26
C TYR A 157 3.81 -6.47 9.07
N ILE A 158 3.77 -7.04 10.27
CA ILE A 158 4.87 -6.96 11.23
C ILE A 158 5.18 -8.36 11.75
N VAL A 159 6.44 -8.77 11.74
CA VAL A 159 6.81 -10.08 12.30
C VAL A 159 6.62 -10.10 13.81
N LEU A 160 6.31 -11.27 14.34
CA LEU A 160 6.03 -11.45 15.76
C LEU A 160 7.21 -10.98 16.62
N SER A 161 8.48 -11.15 16.21
CA SER A 161 9.62 -10.64 17.00
C SER A 161 9.66 -9.11 17.14
N ASP A 162 9.14 -8.36 16.16
CA ASP A 162 9.09 -6.90 16.15
C ASP A 162 7.82 -6.34 16.81
N PHE A 163 6.77 -7.16 16.94
CA PHE A 163 5.49 -6.75 17.50
C PHE A 163 5.61 -6.47 19.02
N PRO A 164 5.06 -5.34 19.56
CA PRO A 164 5.19 -5.00 20.98
C PRO A 164 4.67 -6.14 21.88
N THR A 165 5.50 -6.59 22.83
CA THR A 165 5.15 -7.75 23.68
C THR A 165 3.97 -7.44 24.59
N GLU A 166 3.81 -6.18 24.98
CA GLU A 166 2.72 -5.65 25.79
C GLU A 166 1.36 -5.73 25.10
N LEU A 167 1.34 -5.91 23.77
CA LEU A 167 0.13 -6.07 22.97
C LEU A 167 -0.16 -7.53 22.61
N ARG A 168 0.73 -8.47 22.97
CA ARG A 168 0.53 -9.91 22.75
C ARG A 168 -0.28 -10.46 23.94
N ASN A 169 -1.58 -10.68 23.74
CA ASN A 169 -2.45 -11.33 24.73
C ASN A 169 -2.69 -12.79 24.38
#